data_AF-A0A978SWS6-F1
#
_entry.id   AF-A0A978SWS6-F1
#
_cell.length_a   1.000
_cell.length_b   1.000
_cell.length_c   1.000
_cell.angle_alpha   90.00
_cell.angle_beta   90.00
_cell.angle_gamma   90.00
#
_symmetry.space_group_name_H-M   'P 1'
#
loop_
_entity.id
_entity.type
_entity.pdbx_description
1 polymer ?
#
loop_
_entity_poly.entity_id
_entity_poly.type
_entity_poly.pdbx_seq_one_letter_code
_entity_poly.pdbx_strand_id
1 'polypeptide(L)'
;MSSLYNSKSEPVKTGSHYLLLSRQKIRLSKTQAIFAAAVFLVSVPVFFQAPLVRQLPILSLAMTGGWAGLSYWLMSYPATRIWGELLTGFTWSWLAGSIYWGWLRWQPYVHLPIEAIGLPLALWGLWRNHCKVGNWFYIGSLFGTAVTDAYFYAVNLIPHWRQIMQVEPELALPIFQSAIAKVQTPWGVICAIVGVFVLVAVGVFPLQSQKNRSALHHWAFSGAVLSTIFVDGLFWLAACIT
;
A
#
# COMPACT_ATOMS: atom_id res chain seq x y z
N MET A 1 -55.28 -70.60 17.90
CA MET A 1 -55.89 -69.39 17.30
C MET A 1 -55.00 -68.21 17.71
N SER A 2 -53.96 -67.87 16.95
CA SER A 2 -53.98 -67.08 15.70
C SER A 2 -54.02 -65.57 15.95
N SER A 3 -53.08 -64.87 15.29
CA SER A 3 -52.89 -63.41 15.14
C SER A 3 -51.95 -62.78 16.17
N LEU A 4 -50.64 -62.59 15.92
CA LEU A 4 -49.90 -61.77 14.92
C LEU A 4 -49.91 -60.25 15.18
N TYR A 5 -48.70 -59.69 14.99
CA TYR A 5 -48.26 -58.29 14.86
C TYR A 5 -47.99 -57.47 16.14
N ASN A 6 -46.71 -57.15 16.38
CA ASN A 6 -46.22 -55.82 15.95
C ASN A 6 -44.68 -55.76 15.83
N SER A 7 -44.22 -55.25 14.69
CA SER A 7 -42.83 -55.00 14.32
C SER A 7 -42.29 -53.73 14.99
N LYS A 8 -41.06 -53.76 15.51
CA LYS A 8 -40.24 -52.56 15.72
C LYS A 8 -39.02 -52.63 14.82
N SER A 9 -39.09 -51.95 13.68
CA SER A 9 -37.91 -51.51 12.93
C SER A 9 -37.56 -50.10 13.41
N GLU A 10 -36.41 -49.96 14.06
CA GLU A 10 -35.84 -48.64 14.35
C GLU A 10 -35.29 -48.02 13.06
N PRO A 11 -35.57 -46.74 12.76
CA PRO A 11 -34.92 -46.07 11.66
C PRO A 11 -33.52 -45.62 12.10
N VAL A 12 -32.50 -46.16 11.41
CA VAL A 12 -31.12 -45.68 11.49
C VAL A 12 -31.07 -44.22 11.00
N LYS A 13 -30.78 -43.29 11.90
CA LYS A 13 -30.58 -41.87 11.59
C LYS A 13 -29.24 -41.64 10.90
N THR A 14 -29.10 -42.04 9.64
CA THR A 14 -27.94 -41.75 8.81
C THR A 14 -28.26 -40.60 7.85
N GLY A 15 -28.18 -39.36 8.32
CA GLY A 15 -28.46 -38.23 7.44
C GLY A 15 -28.53 -36.87 8.13
N SER A 16 -27.45 -36.42 8.77
CA SER A 16 -27.38 -35.00 9.18
C SER A 16 -25.98 -34.45 9.47
N HIS A 17 -24.89 -35.21 9.30
CA HIS A 17 -23.55 -34.69 9.59
C HIS A 17 -22.79 -34.10 8.39
N TYR A 18 -23.23 -34.34 7.16
CA TYR A 18 -22.52 -33.88 5.95
C TYR A 18 -23.03 -32.55 5.36
N LEU A 19 -24.20 -32.05 5.79
CA LEU A 19 -24.77 -30.78 5.32
C LEU A 19 -24.44 -29.58 6.21
N LEU A 20 -23.67 -29.79 7.28
CA LEU A 20 -23.15 -28.74 8.16
C LEU A 20 -21.70 -28.36 7.83
N LEU A 21 -21.22 -28.65 6.61
CA LEU A 21 -20.13 -27.87 6.01
C LEU A 21 -20.69 -26.51 5.60
N SER A 22 -21.00 -25.74 6.64
CA SER A 22 -21.47 -24.38 6.59
C SER A 22 -20.55 -23.58 5.68
N ARG A 23 -21.14 -22.84 4.74
CA ARG A 23 -20.55 -21.67 4.10
C ARG A 23 -20.14 -20.68 5.20
N GLN A 24 -19.01 -20.90 5.87
CA GLN A 24 -18.31 -19.84 6.58
C GLN A 24 -17.81 -18.88 5.50
N LYS A 25 -18.65 -17.90 5.14
CA LYS A 25 -18.16 -16.72 4.42
C LYS A 25 -17.05 -16.14 5.28
N ILE A 26 -15.81 -16.17 4.78
CA ILE A 26 -14.66 -15.51 5.40
C ILE A 26 -15.04 -14.03 5.55
N ARG A 27 -15.46 -13.61 6.74
CA ARG A 27 -15.66 -12.20 7.07
C ARG A 27 -14.32 -11.68 7.55
N LEU A 28 -13.60 -10.94 6.69
CA LEU A 28 -12.42 -10.21 7.13
C LEU A 28 -12.81 -9.29 8.29
N SER A 29 -11.98 -9.29 9.34
CA SER A 29 -12.11 -8.29 10.40
C SER A 29 -11.85 -6.89 9.83
N LYS A 30 -12.44 -5.86 10.47
CA LYS A 30 -12.24 -4.47 10.03
C LYS A 30 -10.76 -4.06 9.97
N THR A 31 -9.95 -4.55 10.90
CA THR A 31 -8.50 -4.29 10.95
C THR A 31 -7.78 -4.89 9.76
N GLN A 32 -8.05 -6.16 9.43
CA GLN A 32 -7.49 -6.83 8.24
C GLN A 32 -7.94 -6.14 6.95
N ALA A 33 -9.19 -5.70 6.89
CA ALA A 33 -9.71 -4.97 5.73
C ALA A 33 -8.98 -3.63 5.52
N ILE A 34 -8.73 -2.87 6.59
CA ILE A 34 -7.96 -1.62 6.53
C ILE A 34 -6.51 -1.87 6.16
N PHE A 35 -5.87 -2.89 6.72
CA PHE A 35 -4.51 -3.28 6.35
C PHE A 35 -4.41 -3.65 4.87
N ALA A 36 -5.31 -4.52 4.39
CA ALA A 36 -5.34 -4.94 2.99
C ALA A 36 -5.62 -3.75 2.05
N ALA A 37 -6.51 -2.84 2.44
CA ALA A 37 -6.77 -1.63 1.66
C ALA A 37 -5.57 -0.68 1.64
N ALA A 38 -4.84 -0.53 2.75
CA ALA A 38 -3.61 0.25 2.77
C ALA A 38 -2.55 -0.35 1.84
N VAL A 39 -2.32 -1.66 1.91
CA VAL A 39 -1.41 -2.38 1.01
C VAL A 39 -1.82 -2.17 -0.45
N PHE A 40 -3.11 -2.29 -0.75
CA PHE A 40 -3.66 -2.08 -2.08
C PHE A 40 -3.39 -0.65 -2.57
N LEU A 41 -3.72 0.37 -1.76
CA LEU A 41 -3.64 1.79 -2.13
C LEU A 41 -2.20 2.28 -2.31
N VAL A 42 -1.20 1.63 -1.70
CA VAL A 42 0.21 1.92 -1.99
C VAL A 42 0.70 1.15 -3.22
N SER A 43 0.34 -0.13 -3.34
CA SER A 43 0.98 -1.02 -4.34
C SER A 43 0.37 -0.92 -5.73
N VAL A 44 -0.96 -0.99 -5.82
CA VAL A 44 -1.66 -1.15 -7.10
C VAL A 44 -1.69 0.16 -7.89
N PRO A 45 -2.03 1.32 -7.29
CA PRO A 45 -2.09 2.59 -8.00
C PRO A 45 -0.80 2.98 -8.72
N VAL A 46 0.38 2.59 -8.24
CA VAL A 46 1.67 2.84 -8.91
C VAL A 46 1.66 2.38 -10.37
N PHE A 47 1.10 1.19 -10.65
CA PHE A 47 1.06 0.63 -12.01
C PHE A 47 0.09 1.37 -12.95
N PHE A 48 -0.85 2.15 -12.40
CA PHE A 48 -1.80 2.95 -13.17
C PHE A 48 -1.36 4.41 -13.28
N GLN A 49 -0.92 4.98 -12.16
CA GLN A 49 -0.54 6.39 -12.08
C GLN A 49 0.74 6.66 -12.87
N ALA A 50 1.75 5.79 -12.79
CA ALA A 50 3.01 5.99 -13.52
C ALA A 50 2.83 6.10 -15.05
N PRO A 51 2.09 5.22 -15.75
CA PRO A 51 1.82 5.42 -17.17
C PRO A 51 0.85 6.58 -17.43
N LEU A 52 -0.19 6.75 -16.60
CA LEU A 52 -1.18 7.82 -16.78
C LEU A 52 -0.54 9.20 -16.72
N VAL A 53 0.29 9.47 -15.72
CA VAL A 53 0.93 10.78 -15.52
C VAL A 53 1.95 11.09 -16.61
N ARG A 54 2.53 10.06 -17.24
CA ARG A 54 3.44 10.23 -18.39
C ARG A 54 2.73 10.67 -19.65
N GLN A 55 1.50 10.19 -19.87
CA GLN A 55 0.73 10.48 -21.08
C GLN A 55 -0.23 11.67 -20.91
N LEU A 56 -0.89 11.74 -19.75
CA LEU A 56 -1.94 12.70 -19.41
C LEU A 56 -1.71 13.28 -18.01
N PRO A 57 -0.63 14.07 -17.78
CA PRO A 57 -0.26 14.58 -16.46
C PRO A 57 -1.36 15.45 -15.85
N ILE A 58 -2.05 16.26 -16.66
CA ILE A 58 -3.17 17.11 -16.21
C ILE A 58 -4.35 16.25 -15.75
N LEU A 59 -4.65 15.14 -16.45
CA LEU A 59 -5.73 14.23 -16.04
C LEU A 59 -5.39 13.55 -14.71
N SER A 60 -4.17 13.06 -14.55
CA SER A 60 -3.71 12.48 -13.28
C SER A 60 -3.84 13.47 -12.13
N LEU A 61 -3.43 14.73 -12.34
CA LEU A 61 -3.61 15.80 -11.36
C LEU A 61 -5.10 16.08 -11.07
N ALA A 62 -5.94 16.17 -12.10
CA ALA A 62 -7.39 16.40 -11.95
C ALA A 62 -8.09 15.26 -11.19
N MET A 63 -7.63 14.01 -11.34
CA MET A 63 -8.13 12.87 -10.56
C MET A 63 -7.92 13.04 -9.05
N THR A 64 -6.95 13.85 -8.61
CA THR A 64 -6.82 14.24 -7.19
C THR A 64 -8.13 14.85 -6.67
N GLY A 65 -8.77 15.73 -7.45
CA GLY A 65 -10.06 16.32 -7.10
C GLY A 65 -11.17 15.26 -7.03
N GLY A 66 -11.14 14.28 -7.93
CA GLY A 66 -12.04 13.12 -7.89
C GLY A 66 -11.88 12.29 -6.62
N TRP A 67 -10.64 11.97 -6.23
CA TRP A 67 -10.34 11.25 -4.99
C TRP A 67 -10.74 12.05 -3.75
N ALA A 68 -10.47 13.36 -3.73
CA ALA A 68 -10.89 14.26 -2.66
C ALA A 68 -12.42 14.31 -2.53
N GLY A 69 -13.14 14.43 -3.65
CA GLY A 69 -14.60 14.43 -3.68
C GLY A 69 -15.21 13.11 -3.23
N LEU A 70 -14.68 11.99 -3.71
CA LEU A 70 -15.10 10.65 -3.28
C LEU A 70 -14.84 10.44 -1.79
N SER A 71 -13.68 10.88 -1.31
CA SER A 71 -13.31 10.84 0.11
C SER A 71 -14.32 11.61 0.96
N TYR A 72 -14.61 12.86 0.58
CA TYR A 72 -15.59 13.70 1.27
C TYR A 72 -16.99 13.06 1.29
N TRP A 73 -17.43 12.50 0.16
CA TRP A 73 -18.70 11.79 0.07
C TRP A 73 -18.75 10.58 0.99
N LEU A 74 -17.70 9.75 1.02
CA LEU A 74 -17.60 8.59 1.93
C LEU A 74 -17.55 9.02 3.40
N MET A 75 -16.95 10.16 3.73
CA MET A 75 -16.91 10.71 5.08
C MET A 75 -18.26 11.24 5.56
N SER A 76 -19.18 11.56 4.65
CA SER A 76 -20.54 12.05 4.97
C SER A 76 -21.42 10.98 5.64
N TYR A 77 -21.11 9.69 5.47
CA TYR A 77 -21.89 8.61 6.07
C TYR A 77 -21.11 7.86 7.17
N PRO A 78 -21.69 7.65 8.37
CA PRO A 78 -21.00 6.98 9.48
C PRO A 78 -20.48 5.58 9.14
N ALA A 79 -21.17 4.84 8.28
CA ALA A 79 -20.80 3.48 7.88
C ALA A 79 -19.54 3.44 6.99
N THR A 80 -19.33 4.46 6.17
CA THR A 80 -18.22 4.52 5.18
C THR A 80 -17.11 5.48 5.58
N ARG A 81 -17.28 6.23 6.68
CA ARG A 81 -16.36 7.28 7.12
C ARG A 81 -14.90 6.83 7.18
N ILE A 82 -14.64 5.62 7.65
CA ILE A 82 -13.28 5.08 7.78
C ILE A 82 -12.57 4.95 6.41
N TRP A 83 -13.33 4.63 5.37
CA TRP A 83 -12.83 4.49 4.00
C TRP A 83 -12.56 5.85 3.39
N GLY A 84 -13.42 6.83 3.67
CA GLY A 84 -13.17 8.23 3.31
C GLY A 84 -11.93 8.78 4.01
N GLU A 85 -11.73 8.49 5.30
CA GLU A 85 -10.50 8.88 5.99
C GLU A 85 -9.27 8.25 5.32
N LEU A 86 -9.27 6.94 5.06
CA LEU A 86 -8.17 6.27 4.37
C LEU A 86 -7.90 6.89 2.99
N LEU A 87 -8.96 7.17 2.22
CA LEU A 87 -8.87 7.77 0.89
C LEU A 87 -8.36 9.21 0.92
N THR A 88 -8.60 9.96 2.01
CA THR A 88 -7.98 11.28 2.22
C THR A 88 -6.46 11.16 2.26
N GLY A 89 -5.93 10.18 3.00
CA GLY A 89 -4.49 9.92 3.04
C GLY A 89 -3.92 9.57 1.67
N PHE A 90 -4.60 8.68 0.95
CA PHE A 90 -4.25 8.33 -0.43
C PHE A 90 -4.29 9.52 -1.39
N THR A 91 -5.25 10.43 -1.22
CA THR A 91 -5.36 11.63 -2.07
C THR A 91 -4.10 12.49 -2.00
N TRP A 92 -3.48 12.61 -0.81
CA TRP A 92 -2.23 13.34 -0.66
C TRP A 92 -1.06 12.67 -1.37
N SER A 93 -0.92 11.35 -1.25
CA SER A 93 0.09 10.59 -2.00
C SER A 93 -0.15 10.68 -3.52
N TRP A 94 -1.40 10.58 -3.97
CA TRP A 94 -1.75 10.70 -5.39
C TRP A 94 -1.42 12.10 -5.91
N LEU A 95 -1.74 13.16 -5.16
CA LEU A 95 -1.40 14.54 -5.54
C LEU A 95 0.11 14.69 -5.73
N ALA A 96 0.90 14.25 -4.75
CA ALA A 96 2.35 14.34 -4.81
C ALA A 96 2.92 13.55 -5.98
N GLY A 97 2.49 12.30 -6.16
CA GLY A 97 2.88 11.47 -7.30
C GLY A 97 2.50 12.11 -8.64
N SER A 98 1.34 12.75 -8.74
CA SER A 98 0.91 13.44 -9.96
C SER A 98 1.82 14.63 -10.29
N ILE A 99 2.16 15.43 -9.28
CA ILE A 99 3.04 16.60 -9.44
C ILE A 99 4.45 16.15 -9.80
N TYR A 100 5.03 15.24 -9.01
CA TYR A 100 6.41 14.81 -9.20
C TYR A 100 6.59 14.08 -10.53
N TRP A 101 5.82 13.01 -10.77
CA TRP A 101 6.00 12.18 -11.97
C TRP A 101 5.52 12.87 -13.25
N GLY A 102 4.64 13.88 -13.15
CA GLY A 102 4.19 14.66 -14.29
C GLY A 102 5.19 15.72 -14.75
N TRP A 103 5.80 16.45 -13.81
CA TRP A 103 6.57 17.66 -14.15
C TRP A 103 7.95 17.78 -13.51
N LEU A 104 8.30 16.96 -12.51
CA LEU A 104 9.55 17.11 -11.76
C LEU A 104 10.43 15.84 -11.78
N ARG A 105 10.00 14.79 -12.49
CA ARG A 105 10.64 13.47 -12.55
C ARG A 105 12.12 13.48 -12.97
N TRP A 106 12.54 14.53 -13.68
CA TRP A 106 13.93 14.74 -14.10
C TRP A 106 14.87 15.11 -12.95
N GLN A 107 14.33 15.51 -11.79
CA GLN A 107 15.10 15.91 -10.63
C GLN A 107 14.79 15.04 -9.41
N PRO A 108 15.49 13.90 -9.23
CA PRO A 108 15.25 12.98 -8.10
C PRO A 108 15.38 13.63 -6.72
N TYR A 109 16.23 14.66 -6.60
CA TYR A 109 16.44 15.36 -5.34
C TYR A 109 15.21 16.08 -4.78
N VAL A 110 14.21 16.38 -5.61
CA VAL A 110 12.95 16.99 -5.15
C VAL A 110 11.84 15.96 -4.94
N HIS A 111 12.09 14.66 -5.15
CA HIS A 111 11.10 13.60 -4.97
C HIS A 111 10.49 13.61 -3.57
N LEU A 112 11.31 13.35 -2.54
CA LEU A 112 10.84 13.32 -1.16
C LEU A 112 10.19 14.64 -0.68
N PRO A 113 10.74 15.85 -0.97
CA PRO A 113 10.06 17.10 -0.65
C PRO A 113 8.66 17.23 -1.27
N ILE A 114 8.47 16.76 -2.50
CA ILE A 114 7.16 16.81 -3.17
C ILE A 114 6.21 15.76 -2.59
N GLU A 115 6.71 14.56 -2.27
CA GLU A 115 5.94 13.54 -1.55
C GLU A 115 5.49 14.02 -0.17
N ALA A 116 6.23 14.95 0.46
CA ALA A 116 5.92 15.54 1.76
C ALA A 116 4.95 16.74 1.74
N ILE A 117 4.42 17.18 0.60
CA ILE A 117 3.53 18.37 0.52
C ILE A 117 2.26 18.24 1.39
N GLY A 118 1.76 17.02 1.58
CA GLY A 118 0.59 16.74 2.42
C GLY A 118 0.92 16.66 3.91
N LEU A 119 2.20 16.60 4.28
CA LEU A 119 2.64 16.38 5.65
C LEU A 119 2.17 17.47 6.64
N PRO A 120 2.23 18.78 6.34
CA PRO A 120 1.72 19.80 7.24
C PRO A 120 0.23 19.60 7.57
N LEU A 121 -0.58 19.22 6.57
CA LEU A 121 -2.01 18.96 6.75
C LEU A 121 -2.26 17.67 7.53
N ALA A 122 -1.48 16.62 7.27
CA ALA A 122 -1.57 15.36 8.01
C ALA A 122 -1.23 15.56 9.49
N LEU A 123 -0.16 16.29 9.80
CA LEU A 123 0.25 16.61 11.17
C LEU A 123 -0.79 17.46 11.89
N TRP A 124 -1.32 18.51 11.21
CA TRP A 124 -2.41 19.31 11.74
C TRP A 124 -3.66 18.49 12.04
N GLY A 125 -4.02 17.58 11.12
CA GLY A 125 -5.14 16.66 11.30
C GLY A 125 -4.96 15.73 12.50
N LEU A 126 -3.77 15.15 12.67
CA LEU A 126 -3.45 14.32 13.84
C LEU A 126 -3.53 15.12 15.15
N TRP A 127 -2.99 16.34 15.17
CA TRP A 127 -3.07 17.23 16.34
C TRP A 127 -4.53 17.54 16.72
N ARG A 128 -5.41 17.70 15.73
CA ARG A 128 -6.86 17.91 15.91
C ARG A 128 -7.66 16.62 16.13
N ASN A 129 -7.02 15.46 16.21
CA ASN A 129 -7.67 14.15 16.25
C ASN A 129 -8.62 13.89 15.06
N HIS A 130 -8.38 14.54 13.92
CA HIS A 130 -9.18 14.45 12.71
C HIS A 130 -8.51 13.52 11.68
N CYS A 131 -9.32 12.74 10.94
CA CYS A 131 -8.87 11.86 9.85
C CYS A 131 -7.66 10.97 10.22
N LYS A 132 -7.67 10.38 11.43
CA LYS A 132 -6.50 9.68 11.96
C LYS A 132 -6.04 8.54 11.07
N VAL A 133 -6.97 7.76 10.51
CA VAL A 133 -6.62 6.61 9.67
C VAL A 133 -5.92 7.06 8.38
N GLY A 134 -6.44 8.10 7.72
CA GLY A 134 -5.83 8.68 6.53
C GLY A 134 -4.46 9.29 6.80
N ASN A 135 -4.33 10.07 7.86
CA ASN A 135 -3.07 10.74 8.18
C ASN A 135 -1.96 9.74 8.55
N TRP A 136 -2.29 8.70 9.32
CA TRP A 136 -1.33 7.63 9.62
C TRP A 136 -1.00 6.78 8.39
N PHE A 137 -1.97 6.51 7.50
CA PHE A 137 -1.69 5.89 6.21
C PHE A 137 -0.68 6.71 5.39
N TYR A 138 -0.94 8.01 5.23
CA TYR A 138 -0.08 8.90 4.45
C TYR A 138 1.33 9.00 5.03
N ILE A 139 1.46 9.13 6.36
CA ILE A 139 2.77 9.13 7.03
C ILE A 139 3.51 7.81 6.82
N GLY A 140 2.80 6.68 6.89
CA GLY A 140 3.40 5.36 6.62
C GLY A 140 3.92 5.24 5.18
N SER A 141 3.12 5.69 4.21
CA SER A 141 3.51 5.74 2.80
C SER A 141 4.75 6.64 2.59
N LEU A 142 4.72 7.86 3.13
CA LEU A 142 5.83 8.81 3.05
C LEU A 142 7.10 8.28 3.71
N PHE A 143 6.98 7.57 4.85
CA PHE A 143 8.11 6.92 5.50
C PHE A 143 8.72 5.84 4.63
N GLY A 144 7.88 4.99 4.00
CA GLY A 144 8.32 4.01 3.01
C GLY A 144 9.14 4.67 1.90
N THR A 145 8.57 5.70 1.27
CA THR A 145 9.26 6.49 0.24
C THR A 145 10.58 7.07 0.72
N ALA A 146 10.64 7.61 1.94
CA ALA A 146 11.88 8.16 2.50
C ALA A 146 12.97 7.09 2.67
N VAL A 147 12.61 5.87 3.08
CA VAL A 147 13.57 4.75 3.19
C VAL A 147 14.07 4.33 1.81
N THR A 148 13.16 4.19 0.83
CA THR A 148 13.53 3.86 -0.55
C THR A 148 14.44 4.95 -1.14
N ASP A 149 14.10 6.24 -0.99
CA ASP A 149 14.95 7.34 -1.46
C ASP A 149 16.33 7.32 -0.78
N ALA A 150 16.38 7.12 0.54
CA ALA A 150 17.64 7.01 1.29
C ALA A 150 18.52 5.87 0.74
N TYR A 151 17.92 4.73 0.38
CA TYR A 151 18.62 3.64 -0.28
C TYR A 151 19.19 4.07 -1.65
N PHE A 152 18.40 4.77 -2.48
CA PHE A 152 18.87 5.27 -3.77
C PHE A 152 20.06 6.23 -3.64
N TYR A 153 20.07 7.07 -2.60
CA TYR A 153 21.22 7.91 -2.29
C TYR A 153 22.43 7.10 -1.84
N ALA A 154 22.25 6.17 -0.88
CA ALA A 154 23.33 5.38 -0.30
C ALA A 154 24.05 4.48 -1.32
N VAL A 155 23.31 3.96 -2.31
CA VAL A 155 23.81 3.04 -3.35
C VAL A 155 24.18 3.78 -4.65
N ASN A 156 24.06 5.11 -4.67
CA ASN A 156 24.35 5.96 -5.82
C ASN A 156 23.55 5.58 -7.08
N LEU A 157 22.23 5.37 -6.90
CA LEU A 157 21.28 5.06 -7.98
C LEU A 157 20.71 6.31 -8.65
N ILE A 158 20.83 7.49 -8.02
CA ILE A 158 20.32 8.77 -8.53
C ILE A 158 20.81 9.12 -9.96
N PRO A 159 22.09 8.90 -10.34
CA PRO A 159 22.51 9.12 -11.72
C PRO A 159 21.76 8.25 -12.73
N HIS A 160 21.51 6.98 -12.40
CA HIS A 160 20.76 6.05 -13.24
C HIS A 160 19.29 6.45 -13.37
N TRP A 161 18.68 6.91 -12.26
CA TRP A 161 17.33 7.51 -12.29
C TRP A 161 17.27 8.66 -13.30
N ARG A 162 18.22 9.61 -13.25
CA ARG A 162 18.22 10.74 -14.18
C ARG A 162 18.33 10.30 -15.63
N GLN A 163 19.21 9.35 -15.93
CA GLN A 163 19.40 8.82 -17.27
C GLN A 163 18.11 8.18 -17.80
N ILE A 164 17.44 7.35 -16.99
CA ILE A 164 16.23 6.66 -17.45
C ILE A 164 15.06 7.62 -17.77
N MET A 165 15.05 8.82 -17.18
CA MET A 165 14.03 9.82 -17.45
C MET A 165 14.27 10.60 -18.75
N GLN A 166 15.45 10.44 -19.37
CA GLN A 166 15.88 11.15 -20.58
C GLN A 166 15.93 10.27 -21.83
N VAL A 167 15.98 8.95 -21.67
CA VAL A 167 16.06 8.02 -22.80
C VAL A 167 14.69 7.50 -23.19
N GLU A 168 14.57 7.09 -24.46
CA GLU A 168 13.41 6.32 -24.91
C GLU A 168 13.35 4.96 -24.20
N PRO A 169 12.15 4.40 -23.96
CA PRO A 169 12.00 3.13 -23.24
C PRO A 169 12.84 1.98 -23.79
N GLU A 170 13.06 1.95 -25.11
CA GLU A 170 13.87 0.94 -25.81
C GLU A 170 15.35 0.98 -25.41
N LEU A 171 15.83 2.14 -24.96
CA LEU A 171 17.21 2.37 -24.54
C LEU A 171 17.38 2.34 -23.01
N ALA A 172 16.32 2.05 -22.26
CA ALA A 172 16.36 2.02 -20.79
C ALA A 172 17.06 0.77 -20.22
N LEU A 173 17.08 -0.33 -20.97
CA LEU A 173 17.57 -1.63 -20.48
C LEU A 173 19.05 -1.59 -20.00
N PRO A 174 20.01 -1.02 -20.74
CA PRO A 174 21.41 -0.94 -20.28
C PRO A 174 21.57 -0.11 -18.99
N ILE A 175 20.73 0.92 -18.81
CA ILE A 175 20.74 1.75 -17.59
C ILE A 175 20.24 0.93 -16.40
N PHE A 176 19.18 0.13 -16.59
CA PHE A 176 18.68 -0.79 -15.55
C PHE A 176 19.73 -1.82 -15.16
N GLN A 177 20.40 -2.46 -16.13
CA GLN A 177 21.46 -3.43 -15.84
C GLN A 177 22.62 -2.80 -15.04
N SER A 178 23.01 -1.58 -15.39
CA SER A 178 24.04 -0.83 -14.66
C SER A 178 23.60 -0.46 -13.23
N ALA A 179 22.32 -0.11 -13.04
CA ALA A 179 21.74 0.15 -11.74
C ALA A 179 21.67 -1.12 -10.87
N ILE A 180 21.26 -2.26 -11.44
CA ILE A 180 21.23 -3.55 -10.74
C ILE A 180 22.64 -3.97 -10.31
N ALA A 181 23.66 -3.73 -11.13
CA ALA A 181 25.03 -4.01 -10.75
C ALA A 181 25.46 -3.26 -9.47
N LYS A 182 24.93 -2.05 -9.23
CA LYS A 182 25.13 -1.32 -7.96
C LYS A 182 24.40 -1.97 -6.80
N VAL A 183 23.15 -2.39 -7.00
CA VAL A 183 22.33 -3.10 -6.00
C VAL A 183 22.99 -4.42 -5.57
N GLN A 184 23.60 -5.14 -6.50
CA GLN A 184 24.25 -6.44 -6.25
C GLN A 184 25.64 -6.34 -5.59
N THR A 185 26.18 -5.13 -5.42
CA THR A 185 27.42 -4.97 -4.64
C THR A 185 27.19 -5.34 -3.17
N PRO A 186 28.24 -5.77 -2.42
CA PRO A 186 28.10 -6.02 -0.99
C PRO A 186 27.52 -4.82 -0.23
N TRP A 187 27.92 -3.60 -0.61
CA TRP A 187 27.36 -2.36 -0.04
C TRP A 187 25.87 -2.20 -0.34
N GLY A 188 25.47 -2.38 -1.61
CA GLY A 188 24.06 -2.33 -2.01
C GLY A 188 23.21 -3.33 -1.24
N VAL A 189 23.67 -4.57 -1.11
CA VAL A 189 22.98 -5.63 -0.36
C VAL A 189 22.87 -5.28 1.13
N ILE A 190 23.93 -4.77 1.76
CA ILE A 190 23.89 -4.33 3.17
C ILE A 190 22.87 -3.21 3.36
N CYS A 191 22.90 -2.18 2.52
CA CYS A 191 21.93 -1.09 2.57
C CYS A 191 20.48 -1.59 2.39
N ALA A 192 20.26 -2.56 1.49
CA ALA A 192 18.95 -3.14 1.25
C ALA A 192 18.46 -3.93 2.49
N ILE A 193 19.32 -4.75 3.10
CA ILE A 193 18.99 -5.49 4.34
C ILE A 193 18.62 -4.53 5.46
N VAL A 194 19.41 -3.45 5.64
CA VAL A 194 19.11 -2.42 6.65
C VAL A 194 17.76 -1.75 6.36
N GLY A 195 17.49 -1.37 5.10
CA GLY A 195 16.21 -0.79 4.70
C GLY A 195 15.02 -1.70 4.98
N VAL A 196 15.11 -2.98 4.59
CA VAL A 196 14.09 -4.00 4.87
C VAL A 196 13.90 -4.16 6.38
N PHE A 197 14.98 -4.25 7.16
CA PHE A 197 14.88 -4.38 8.61
C PHE A 197 14.17 -3.17 9.24
N VAL A 198 14.50 -1.95 8.81
CA VAL A 198 13.84 -0.72 9.27
C VAL A 198 12.35 -0.74 8.93
N LEU A 199 11.98 -1.07 7.68
CA LEU A 199 10.57 -1.13 7.24
C LEU A 199 9.80 -2.21 8.01
N VAL A 200 10.38 -3.39 8.23
CA VAL A 200 9.75 -4.46 9.02
C VAL A 200 9.59 -4.03 10.48
N ALA A 201 10.64 -3.49 11.11
CA ALA A 201 10.59 -3.07 12.50
C ALA A 201 9.52 -1.98 12.72
N VAL A 202 9.54 -0.93 11.90
CA VAL A 202 8.60 0.20 11.99
C VAL A 202 7.19 -0.23 11.58
N GLY A 203 7.03 -1.10 10.58
CA GLY A 203 5.73 -1.58 10.12
C GLY A 203 5.08 -2.60 11.06
N VAL A 204 5.85 -3.42 11.77
CA VAL A 204 5.31 -4.45 12.69
C VAL A 204 5.08 -3.89 14.10
N PHE A 205 5.91 -2.96 14.58
CA PHE A 205 5.82 -2.43 15.93
C PHE A 205 4.41 -1.89 16.32
N PRO A 206 3.71 -1.10 15.48
CA PRO A 206 2.36 -0.61 15.78
C PRO A 206 1.31 -1.72 15.89
N LEU A 207 1.54 -2.86 15.23
CA LEU A 207 0.65 -4.02 15.28
C LEU A 207 0.71 -4.78 16.61
N GLN A 208 1.72 -4.54 17.45
CA GLN A 208 1.86 -5.19 18.76
C GLN A 208 1.02 -4.50 19.85
N SER A 209 0.66 -3.22 19.65
CA SER A 209 -0.07 -2.40 20.62
C SER A 209 -1.61 -2.51 20.44
N GLN A 210 -2.16 -3.73 20.33
CA GLN A 210 -3.55 -3.97 19.90
C GLN A 210 -4.63 -3.74 20.97
N LYS A 211 -4.29 -3.22 22.15
CA LYS A 211 -5.23 -3.20 23.28
C LYS A 211 -6.38 -2.16 23.16
N ASN A 212 -6.44 -1.32 22.13
CA ASN A 212 -7.43 -0.25 22.09
C ASN A 212 -7.97 0.10 20.68
N ARG A 213 -9.12 0.81 20.61
CA ARG A 213 -9.76 1.33 19.37
C ARG A 213 -8.83 2.16 18.47
N SER A 214 -7.67 2.59 18.98
CA SER A 214 -6.53 3.09 18.18
C SER A 214 -5.96 2.08 17.17
N ALA A 215 -6.38 0.82 17.18
CA ALA A 215 -5.84 -0.20 16.28
C ALA A 215 -5.94 0.20 14.80
N LEU A 216 -7.07 0.77 14.33
CA LEU A 216 -7.30 0.92 12.88
C LEU A 216 -6.27 1.79 12.17
N HIS A 217 -5.81 2.89 12.78
CA HIS A 217 -4.79 3.75 12.16
C HIS A 217 -3.40 3.10 12.21
N HIS A 218 -3.09 2.31 13.25
CA HIS A 218 -1.86 1.50 13.27
C HIS A 218 -1.87 0.46 12.14
N TRP A 219 -3.00 -0.20 11.88
CA TRP A 219 -3.10 -1.15 10.75
C TRP A 219 -2.96 -0.45 9.39
N ALA A 220 -3.49 0.76 9.24
CA ALA A 220 -3.32 1.54 8.01
C ALA A 220 -1.86 1.97 7.79
N PHE A 221 -1.20 2.49 8.84
CA PHE A 221 0.23 2.81 8.82
C PHE A 221 1.08 1.58 8.51
N SER A 222 0.84 0.47 9.21
CA SER A 222 1.59 -0.77 9.05
C SER A 222 1.44 -1.33 7.64
N GLY A 223 0.22 -1.33 7.10
CA GLY A 223 -0.05 -1.76 5.73
C GLY A 223 0.69 -0.90 4.70
N ALA A 224 0.69 0.42 4.89
CA ALA A 224 1.42 1.34 4.03
C ALA A 224 2.94 1.09 4.06
N VAL A 225 3.56 1.05 5.26
CA VAL A 225 5.01 0.82 5.41
C VAL A 225 5.45 -0.54 4.88
N LEU A 226 4.75 -1.62 5.23
CA LEU A 226 5.15 -2.97 4.81
C LEU A 226 4.94 -3.21 3.32
N SER A 227 3.97 -2.52 2.69
CA SER A 227 3.77 -2.61 1.26
C SER A 227 4.92 -2.02 0.43
N THR A 228 5.73 -1.12 1.00
CA THR A 228 6.96 -0.64 0.36
C THR A 228 7.91 -1.79 0.04
N ILE A 229 8.09 -2.74 0.96
CA ILE A 229 8.93 -3.93 0.73
C ILE A 229 8.38 -4.75 -0.44
N PHE A 230 7.06 -4.91 -0.51
CA PHE A 230 6.41 -5.66 -1.58
C PHE A 230 6.60 -4.98 -2.94
N VAL A 231 6.36 -3.67 -3.02
CA VAL A 231 6.51 -2.90 -4.26
C VAL A 231 7.97 -2.85 -4.71
N ASP A 232 8.90 -2.56 -3.82
CA ASP A 232 10.34 -2.52 -4.14
C ASP A 232 10.84 -3.91 -4.57
N GLY A 233 10.35 -4.97 -3.92
CA GLY A 233 10.63 -6.36 -4.31
C GLY A 233 10.12 -6.70 -5.72
N LEU A 234 8.92 -6.24 -6.09
CA LEU A 234 8.39 -6.40 -7.44
C LEU A 234 9.25 -5.67 -8.48
N PHE A 235 9.67 -4.44 -8.20
CA PHE A 235 10.56 -3.69 -9.09
C PHE A 235 11.92 -4.35 -9.23
N TRP A 236 12.49 -4.86 -8.14
CA TRP A 236 13.75 -5.60 -8.17
C TRP A 236 13.64 -6.88 -9.00
N LEU A 237 12.59 -7.68 -8.80
CA LEU A 237 12.34 -8.89 -9.60
C LEU A 237 12.14 -8.56 -11.08
N ALA A 238 11.35 -7.52 -11.40
CA ALA A 238 11.16 -7.09 -12.77
C ALA A 238 12.50 -6.73 -13.43
N ALA A 239 13.34 -5.99 -12.71
CA ALA A 239 14.66 -5.60 -13.17
C ALA A 239 15.60 -6.82 -13.40
N CYS A 240 15.47 -7.89 -12.61
CA CYS A 240 16.27 -9.11 -12.79
C CYS A 240 15.83 -10.00 -13.97
N ILE A 241 14.58 -9.88 -14.43
CA ILE A 241 14.01 -10.73 -15.49
C ILE A 241 14.09 -10.05 -16.88
N THR A 242 14.44 -8.76 -16.92
CA THR A 242 14.62 -7.97 -18.16
C THR A 242 16.08 -7.80 -18.53
#